data_AF-A0A2E0MXJ0-F1
#
_entry.id   AF-A0A2E0MXJ0-F1
#
_cell.length_a   1.000
_cell.length_b   1.000
_cell.length_c   1.000
_cell.angle_alpha   90.00
_cell.angle_beta   90.00
_cell.angle_gamma   90.00
#
_symmetry.space_group_name_H-M   'P 1'
#
loop_
_entity.id
_entity.type
_entity.pdbx_description
1 polymer ?
#
loop_
_entity_poly.entity_id
_entity_poly.type
_entity_poly.pdbx_seq_one_letter_code
_entity_poly.pdbx_strand_id
1 'polypeptide(L)'
;MTKKGPLGKAEKYYVQGHYKTLEAKQIAKELDRPIGAVKKHIELVKKEEPKDVINAGTSMARQDGVVTMTETASELAETSKTRTNNHSRRTGCVTGTKSS
;
A
#
# COMPACT_ATOMS: atom_id res chain seq x y z
N MET A 1 30.94 7.11 19.36
CA MET A 1 31.10 7.54 17.94
C MET A 1 30.14 6.71 17.11
N THR A 2 29.13 7.31 16.51
CA THR A 2 28.17 6.54 15.69
C THR A 2 28.82 6.14 14.38
N LYS A 3 28.60 4.90 13.94
CA LYS A 3 29.09 4.43 12.64
C LYS A 3 28.46 5.29 11.55
N LYS A 4 29.28 6.08 10.85
CA LYS A 4 28.86 6.89 9.70
C LYS A 4 28.88 6.01 8.45
N GLY A 5 27.72 5.85 7.82
CA GLY A 5 27.58 5.06 6.59
C GLY A 5 26.17 4.51 6.40
N PRO A 6 25.85 3.91 5.25
CA PRO A 6 24.61 3.18 5.06
C PRO A 6 24.49 2.00 6.03
N LEU A 7 23.26 1.54 6.31
CA LEU A 7 23.05 0.32 7.10
C LEU A 7 23.65 -0.88 6.34
N GLY A 8 24.49 -1.66 7.02
CA GLY A 8 25.00 -2.93 6.52
C GLY A 8 23.90 -4.00 6.49
N LYS A 9 24.16 -5.13 5.83
CA LYS A 9 23.16 -6.22 5.67
C LYS A 9 22.58 -6.70 7.01
N ALA A 10 23.43 -6.89 8.02
CA ALA A 10 23.00 -7.34 9.35
C ALA A 10 22.07 -6.32 10.04
N GLU A 11 22.41 -5.03 9.93
CA GLU A 11 21.63 -3.94 10.53
C GLU A 11 20.26 -3.80 9.83
N LYS A 12 20.22 -3.94 8.50
CA LYS A 12 18.96 -3.94 7.74
C LYS A 12 18.04 -5.10 8.15
N TYR A 13 18.59 -6.30 8.30
CA TYR A 13 17.83 -7.48 8.72
C TYR A 13 17.25 -7.31 10.13
N TYR A 14 18.03 -6.73 11.04
CA TYR A 14 17.56 -6.42 12.39
C TYR A 14 16.39 -5.42 12.37
N VAL A 15 16.51 -4.33 11.60
CA VAL A 15 15.41 -3.37 11.44
C VAL A 15 14.18 -4.05 10.86
N GLN A 16 14.32 -4.88 9.84
CA GLN A 16 13.19 -5.59 9.20
C GLN A 16 12.46 -6.55 10.15
N GLY A 17 13.18 -7.23 11.05
CA GLY A 17 12.56 -8.11 12.06
C GLY A 17 11.90 -7.38 13.22
N HIS A 18 12.45 -6.23 13.63
CA HIS A 18 12.07 -5.58 14.88
C HIS A 18 11.27 -4.29 14.74
N TYR A 19 11.12 -3.72 13.54
CA TYR A 19 10.40 -2.46 13.35
C TYR A 19 8.90 -2.54 13.70
N LYS A 20 8.32 -3.75 13.76
CA LYS A 20 6.92 -3.98 14.15
C LYS A 20 6.72 -3.95 15.67
N THR A 21 7.76 -4.29 16.43
CA THR A 21 7.67 -4.51 17.89
C THR A 21 8.36 -3.43 18.71
N LEU A 22 9.43 -2.82 18.17
CA LEU A 22 10.27 -1.86 18.89
C LEU A 22 10.16 -0.46 18.27
N GLU A 23 10.31 0.56 19.11
CA GLU A 23 10.38 1.94 18.63
C GLU A 23 11.71 2.21 17.91
N ALA A 24 11.68 3.10 16.91
CA ALA A 24 12.88 3.51 16.16
C ALA A 24 14.02 4.04 17.05
N LYS A 25 13.71 4.54 18.27
CA LYS A 25 14.71 4.98 19.25
C LYS A 25 15.45 3.81 19.90
N GLN A 26 14.76 2.71 20.21
CA GLN A 26 15.34 1.52 20.82
C GLN A 26 16.25 0.80 19.82
N ILE A 27 15.75 0.61 18.60
CA ILE A 27 16.49 0.02 17.48
C ILE A 27 17.76 0.84 17.17
N ALA A 28 17.67 2.18 17.20
CA ALA A 28 18.83 3.05 17.01
C ALA A 28 19.88 2.92 18.14
N LYS A 29 19.43 2.68 19.38
CA LYS A 29 20.31 2.50 20.54
C LYS A 29 21.04 1.16 20.49
N GLU A 30 20.37 0.09 20.09
CA GLU A 30 20.97 -1.25 19.95
C GLU A 30 21.94 -1.34 18.77
N LEU A 31 21.63 -0.67 17.66
CA LEU A 31 22.49 -0.62 16.48
C LEU A 31 23.59 0.44 16.58
N ASP A 32 23.57 1.29 17.61
CA ASP A 32 24.50 2.42 17.81
C ASP A 32 24.55 3.37 16.58
N ARG A 33 23.36 3.60 16.00
CA ARG A 33 23.14 4.36 14.76
C ARG A 33 22.28 5.60 15.02
N PRO A 34 22.40 6.65 14.19
CA PRO A 34 21.53 7.81 14.31
C PRO A 34 20.07 7.45 14.01
N ILE A 35 19.14 7.92 14.86
CA ILE A 35 17.69 7.68 14.75
C ILE A 35 17.16 8.02 13.35
N GLY A 36 17.68 9.09 12.74
CA GLY A 36 17.26 9.51 11.40
C GLY A 36 17.56 8.48 10.31
N ALA A 37 18.66 7.74 10.40
CA ALA A 37 18.98 6.69 9.43
C ALA A 37 18.06 5.48 9.59
N VAL A 38 17.76 5.10 10.84
CA VAL A 38 16.84 4.01 11.15
C VAL A 38 15.41 4.35 10.69
N LYS A 39 14.92 5.56 10.97
CA LYS A 39 13.60 6.02 10.51
C LYS A 39 13.46 5.95 8.98
N LYS A 40 14.45 6.50 8.25
CA LYS A 40 14.47 6.43 6.78
C LYS A 40 14.42 4.99 6.28
N HIS A 41 15.13 4.07 6.94
CA HIS A 41 15.11 2.68 6.53
C HIS A 41 13.77 1.99 6.83
N ILE A 42 13.15 2.26 7.98
CA ILE A 42 11.81 1.76 8.32
C ILE A 42 10.77 2.25 7.31
N GLU A 43 10.84 3.51 6.89
CA GLU A 43 9.95 4.06 5.87
C GLU A 43 10.11 3.37 4.51
N LEU A 44 11.35 3.04 4.13
CA LEU A 44 11.61 2.27 2.91
C LEU A 44 11.05 0.84 3.01
N VAL A 45 11.29 0.15 4.11
CA VAL A 45 10.77 -1.21 4.35
C VAL A 45 9.24 -1.21 4.32
N LYS A 46 8.57 -0.24 4.95
CA LYS A 46 7.10 -0.10 4.91
C LYS A 46 6.53 0.19 3.51
N LYS A 47 7.35 0.70 2.60
CA LYS A 47 6.96 1.00 1.22
C LYS A 47 7.21 -0.18 0.28
N GLU A 48 8.27 -0.95 0.55
CA GLU A 48 8.65 -2.14 -0.20
C GLU A 48 7.86 -3.39 0.22
N GLU A 49 7.38 -3.45 1.46
CA GLU A 49 6.35 -4.42 1.80
C GLU A 49 5.15 -4.16 0.89
N PRO A 50 4.75 -5.13 0.05
CA PRO A 50 3.49 -5.01 -0.65
C PRO A 50 2.47 -4.87 0.46
N LYS A 51 1.91 -3.66 0.61
CA LYS A 51 0.57 -3.57 1.13
C LYS A 51 -0.19 -4.41 0.13
N ASP A 52 -0.51 -5.64 0.50
CA ASP A 52 -1.45 -6.49 -0.19
C ASP A 52 -2.80 -5.77 -0.12
N VAL A 53 -2.92 -4.65 -0.84
CA VAL A 53 -4.18 -4.03 -1.16
C VAL A 53 -4.72 -4.91 -2.27
N ILE A 54 -5.10 -6.13 -1.89
CA ILE A 54 -5.79 -7.08 -2.74
C ILE A 54 -7.10 -6.40 -3.09
N ASN A 55 -7.09 -5.70 -4.22
CA ASN A 55 -8.28 -5.10 -4.77
C ASN A 55 -8.83 -6.07 -5.81
N ALA A 56 -10.14 -5.96 -6.07
CA ALA A 56 -10.77 -6.80 -7.09
C ALA A 56 -10.05 -6.64 -8.45
N GLY A 57 -9.55 -5.44 -8.76
CA GLY A 57 -8.78 -5.11 -9.95
C GLY A 57 -7.49 -5.91 -10.15
N THR A 58 -6.71 -6.09 -9.08
CA THR A 58 -5.45 -6.83 -9.07
C THR A 58 -5.67 -8.35 -9.07
N SER A 59 -6.88 -8.79 -8.70
CA SER A 59 -7.24 -10.21 -8.63
C SER A 59 -7.81 -10.71 -9.97
N MET A 60 -8.17 -9.81 -10.89
CA MET A 60 -8.61 -10.17 -12.25
C MET A 60 -7.45 -10.71 -13.08
N ALA A 61 -7.70 -11.77 -13.85
CA ALA A 61 -6.73 -12.32 -14.78
C ALA A 61 -6.67 -11.50 -16.08
N ARG A 62 -5.47 -11.32 -16.63
CA ARG A 62 -5.22 -10.56 -17.86
C ARG A 62 -4.44 -11.41 -18.85
N GLN A 63 -4.96 -11.57 -20.07
CA GLN A 63 -4.29 -12.24 -21.18
C GLN A 63 -4.60 -11.50 -22.47
N ASP A 64 -3.57 -11.13 -23.24
CA ASP A 64 -3.69 -10.57 -24.60
C ASP A 64 -4.77 -9.47 -24.77
N GLY A 65 -4.80 -8.51 -23.84
CA GLY A 65 -5.75 -7.39 -23.86
C GLY A 65 -7.17 -7.73 -23.34
N VAL A 66 -7.42 -8.99 -23.00
CA VAL A 66 -8.66 -9.44 -22.37
C VAL A 66 -8.48 -9.47 -20.84
N VAL A 67 -9.47 -8.95 -20.13
CA VAL A 67 -9.56 -8.98 -18.67
C VAL A 67 -10.71 -9.89 -18.28
N THR A 68 -10.42 -10.96 -17.53
CA THR A 68 -11.42 -11.92 -17.04
C THR A 68 -11.58 -11.78 -15.53
N MET A 69 -12.83 -11.64 -15.08
CA MET A 69 -13.19 -11.69 -13.66
C MET A 69 -12.94 -13.10 -13.13
N THR A 70 -12.12 -13.18 -12.08
CA THR A 70 -11.83 -14.43 -11.37
C THR A 70 -12.78 -14.59 -10.18
N GLU A 71 -12.87 -15.81 -9.67
CA GLU A 71 -13.68 -16.15 -8.49
C GLU A 71 -13.27 -15.30 -7.27
N THR A 72 -11.97 -15.21 -7.00
CA THR A 72 -11.41 -14.39 -5.91
C THR A 72 -11.72 -12.89 -6.08
N ALA A 73 -11.68 -12.37 -7.31
CA ALA A 73 -12.09 -10.99 -7.59
C ALA A 73 -13.59 -10.77 -7.33
N SER A 74 -14.42 -11.78 -7.61
CA SER A 74 -15.88 -11.72 -7.44
C SER A 74 -16.27 -11.70 -5.97
N GLU A 75 -15.64 -12.56 -5.15
CA GLU A 75 -15.81 -12.55 -3.69
C GLU A 75 -15.42 -11.20 -3.07
N LEU A 76 -14.30 -10.61 -3.50
CA LEU A 76 -13.85 -9.29 -3.06
C LEU A 76 -14.78 -8.16 -3.53
N ALA A 77 -15.31 -8.24 -4.74
CA ALA A 77 -16.25 -7.26 -5.27
C ALA A 77 -17.56 -7.27 -4.46
N GLU A 78 -18.07 -8.44 -4.11
CA GLU A 78 -19.35 -8.56 -3.40
C GLU A 78 -19.23 -8.07 -1.94
N THR A 79 -18.13 -8.38 -1.26
CA THR A 79 -17.86 -7.84 0.08
C THR A 79 -17.74 -6.31 0.09
N SER A 80 -17.21 -5.71 -0.99
CA SER A 80 -17.03 -4.26 -1.10
C SER A 80 -18.32 -3.46 -1.36
N LYS A 81 -19.35 -4.07 -1.98
CA LYS A 81 -20.63 -3.42 -2.30
C LYS A 81 -21.44 -2.98 -1.07
N THR A 82 -21.23 -3.61 0.07
CA THR A 82 -22.01 -3.33 1.29
C THR A 82 -21.71 -1.96 1.92
N ARG A 83 -20.70 -1.22 1.45
CA ARG A 83 -20.27 0.07 2.04
C ARG A 83 -20.70 1.34 1.30
N THR A 84 -21.35 1.26 0.14
CA THR A 84 -21.81 2.45 -0.58
C THR A 84 -23.32 2.60 -0.51
N ASN A 85 -23.84 3.05 0.64
CA ASN A 85 -25.12 3.76 0.63
C ASN A 85 -24.87 5.18 0.09
N ASN A 86 -24.57 5.28 -1.21
CA ASN A 86 -24.39 6.57 -1.86
C ASN A 86 -25.66 6.88 -2.64
N HIS A 87 -26.50 7.71 -2.03
CA HIS A 87 -27.65 8.33 -2.65
C HIS A 87 -27.25 8.90 -4.00
N SER A 88 -27.82 8.32 -5.05
CA SER A 88 -27.69 8.72 -6.45
C SER A 88 -27.87 10.24 -6.60
N ARG A 89 -26.76 10.99 -6.76
CA ARG A 89 -26.80 12.25 -7.50
C ARG A 89 -26.61 11.92 -8.98
N ARG A 90 -27.71 11.53 -9.62
CA ARG A 90 -27.83 11.58 -11.08
C ARG A 90 -27.66 13.04 -11.49
N THR A 91 -26.49 13.41 -11.99
CA THR A 91 -26.34 14.66 -12.77
C THR A 91 -27.10 14.45 -14.07
N GLY A 92 -28.26 15.10 -14.21
CA GLY A 92 -29.06 15.06 -15.42
C GLY A 92 -28.24 15.52 -16.63
N CYS A 93 -28.15 14.66 -17.64
CA CYS A 93 -27.66 15.04 -18.95
C CYS A 93 -28.70 15.97 -19.59
N VAL A 94 -28.39 17.27 -19.71
CA VAL A 94 -29.23 18.23 -20.41
C VAL A 94 -28.60 18.48 -21.78
N THR A 95 -29.15 17.85 -22.83
CA THR A 95 -28.83 18.20 -24.22
C THR A 95 -29.82 19.27 -24.68
N GLY A 96 -29.38 20.51 -24.81
CA GLY A 96 -30.19 21.58 -25.40
C GLY A 96 -30.25 21.43 -26.92
N THR A 97 -31.44 21.18 -27.47
CA THR A 97 -31.68 21.26 -28.91
C THR A 97 -31.91 22.73 -29.28
N LYS A 98 -31.03 23.31 -30.11
CA LYS A 98 -31.28 24.62 -30.74
C LYS A 98 -32.35 24.46 -31.81
N SER A 99 -33.51 25.08 -31.61
CA SER A 99 -34.50 25.35 -32.66
C SER A 99 -34.05 26.54 -33.52
N SER A 100 -34.14 26.36 -34.83
CA SER A 100 -33.81 27.30 -35.91
C SER A 100 -34.79 28.45 -36.02
#